data_AF-A0A8X8ZQU8-F1
#
_entry.id   AF-A0A8X8ZQU8-F1
#
_cell.length_a   1.000
_cell.length_b   1.000
_cell.length_c   1.000
_cell.angle_alpha   90.00
_cell.angle_beta   90.00
_cell.angle_gamma   90.00
#
_symmetry.space_group_name_H-M   'P 1'
#
loop_
_entity.id
_entity.type
_entity.pdbx_description
1 polymer ?
#
loop_
_entity_poly.entity_id
_entity_poly.type
_entity_poly.pdbx_seq_one_letter_code
_entity_poly.pdbx_strand_id
1 'polypeptide(L)'
;MGSCGSCWSFSTTGALEGANYLATGKLVSLSEQQLVECDHEVCFPCFFWSGNIRLADQARCVLRRESFISLFILLLYDYLRGYVMTHLVWNLQCDPEDKNSCDSGCNGGLMNSAFEYTLKAGGLMREEDYPYTGTDRGTCKFEKSKVVAKVANFSVVSLDEDQIAANLVKNGPLAVAINAVFMQTYVGGVSCPYICSKRLDHGVLLVGYGEAGYAPIRLKEKPYWIIKNSWGENWGENGYYKICRGHNICGVDSMVSTVAAVSSSK
;
A
#
# COMPACT_ATOMS: atom_id res chain seq x y z
N MET A 1 12.02 15.69 -6.84
CA MET A 1 11.66 14.33 -7.30
C MET A 1 12.95 13.54 -7.43
N GLY A 2 13.10 12.44 -6.71
CA GLY A 2 14.03 11.40 -7.15
C GLY A 2 13.51 10.82 -8.47
N SER A 3 14.39 10.35 -9.34
CA SER A 3 14.00 9.79 -10.66
C SER A 3 13.35 8.38 -10.55
N CYS A 4 12.82 8.03 -9.38
CA CYS A 4 12.45 6.67 -8.99
C CYS A 4 10.97 6.59 -8.58
N GLY A 5 10.20 5.72 -9.24
CA GLY A 5 8.79 5.44 -8.95
C GLY A 5 8.58 4.60 -7.69
N SER A 6 9.10 5.04 -6.56
CA SER A 6 9.10 4.32 -5.26
C SER A 6 8.04 4.84 -4.28
N CYS A 7 7.01 5.54 -4.73
CA CYS A 7 5.99 6.11 -3.84
C CYS A 7 5.26 5.06 -2.97
N TRP A 8 5.18 3.82 -3.46
CA TRP A 8 4.66 2.67 -2.73
C TRP A 8 5.47 2.35 -1.46
N SER A 9 6.80 2.50 -1.50
CA SER A 9 7.63 2.22 -0.33
C SER A 9 7.43 3.28 0.76
N PHE A 10 7.38 4.57 0.40
CA PHE A 10 7.07 5.67 1.32
C PHE A 10 5.69 5.56 1.95
N SER A 11 4.69 5.12 1.19
CA SER A 11 3.34 4.86 1.72
C SER A 11 3.35 3.71 2.74
N THR A 12 4.12 2.67 2.45
CA THR A 12 4.29 1.50 3.33
C THR A 12 5.03 1.84 4.61
N THR A 13 6.21 2.48 4.51
CA THR A 13 7.01 2.89 5.67
C THR A 13 6.21 3.82 6.55
N GLY A 14 5.62 4.88 6.00
CA GLY A 14 4.84 5.85 6.78
C GLY A 14 3.65 5.25 7.55
N ALA A 15 2.98 4.23 7.00
CA ALA A 15 1.92 3.51 7.70
C ALA A 15 2.48 2.67 8.85
N LEU A 16 3.58 1.95 8.61
CA LEU A 16 4.24 1.13 9.63
C LEU A 16 4.89 1.99 10.74
N GLU A 17 5.44 3.15 10.42
CA GLU A 17 5.97 4.12 11.38
C GLU A 17 4.87 4.58 12.35
N GLY A 18 3.70 4.94 11.83
CA GLY A 18 2.55 5.32 12.62
C GLY A 18 2.04 4.18 13.50
N ALA A 19 1.90 2.98 12.93
CA ALA A 19 1.52 1.79 13.68
C ALA A 19 2.53 1.44 14.78
N ASN A 20 3.83 1.57 14.50
CA ASN A 20 4.91 1.34 15.47
C ASN A 20 4.87 2.37 16.61
N TYR A 21 4.61 3.63 16.29
CA TYR A 21 4.42 4.67 17.31
C TYR A 21 3.24 4.35 18.22
N LEU A 22 2.10 3.92 17.67
CA LEU A 22 0.95 3.51 18.48
C LEU A 22 1.24 2.28 19.35
N ALA A 23 2.02 1.33 18.85
CA ALA A 23 2.33 0.09 19.56
C ALA A 23 3.42 0.25 20.64
N THR A 24 4.35 1.19 20.48
CA THR A 24 5.57 1.28 21.30
C THR A 24 5.82 2.65 21.94
N GLY A 25 5.13 3.70 21.50
CA GLY A 25 5.39 5.09 21.85
C GLY A 25 6.67 5.67 21.22
N LYS A 26 7.33 4.95 20.32
CA LYS A 26 8.58 5.38 19.67
C LYS A 26 8.35 5.60 18.17
N LEU A 27 8.55 6.84 17.73
CA LEU A 27 8.55 7.17 16.31
C LEU A 27 9.96 6.92 15.78
N VAL A 28 10.07 6.09 14.77
CA VAL A 28 11.33 5.75 14.10
C VAL A 28 11.12 5.97 12.61
N SER A 29 12.12 6.50 11.91
CA SER A 29 12.07 6.59 10.46
C SER A 29 12.57 5.29 9.86
N LEU A 30 11.78 4.67 8.99
CA LEU A 30 12.06 3.34 8.41
C LEU A 30 12.61 3.47 7.00
N SER A 31 13.49 2.55 6.62
CA SER A 31 14.16 2.59 5.32
C SER A 31 13.21 2.25 4.17
N GLU A 32 12.91 3.23 3.32
CA GLU A 32 12.28 2.96 2.03
C GLU A 32 13.21 2.21 1.08
N GLN A 33 14.53 2.44 1.20
CA GLN A 33 15.53 1.82 0.34
C GLN A 33 15.56 0.29 0.50
N GLN A 34 15.35 -0.21 1.72
CA GLN A 34 15.22 -1.64 1.96
C GLN A 34 14.11 -2.24 1.11
N LEU A 35 12.93 -1.61 1.06
CA LEU A 35 11.83 -2.09 0.22
C LEU A 35 12.21 -2.01 -1.27
N VAL A 36 12.79 -0.89 -1.70
CA VAL A 36 13.18 -0.67 -3.10
C VAL A 36 14.19 -1.70 -3.63
N GLU A 37 15.15 -2.14 -2.80
CA GLU A 37 16.24 -3.04 -3.22
C GLU A 37 16.03 -4.52 -2.84
N CYS A 38 15.12 -4.84 -1.92
CA CYS A 38 14.95 -6.19 -1.38
C CYS A 38 13.59 -6.83 -1.68
N ASP A 39 12.55 -6.04 -1.97
CA ASP A 39 11.20 -6.54 -2.21
C ASP A 39 10.93 -6.83 -3.69
N HIS A 40 11.43 -7.98 -4.17
CA HIS A 40 11.26 -8.41 -5.56
C HIS A 40 10.67 -9.82 -5.72
N GLU A 41 10.68 -10.61 -4.65
CA GLU A 41 10.29 -12.03 -4.68
C GLU A 41 8.97 -12.29 -3.93
N VAL A 42 8.51 -11.31 -3.16
CA VAL A 42 7.30 -11.43 -2.35
C VAL A 42 6.20 -10.59 -2.98
N CYS A 43 5.05 -11.20 -3.17
CA CYS A 43 3.93 -10.53 -3.80
C CYS A 43 2.65 -10.93 -3.08
N PHE A 44 1.76 -9.96 -2.90
CA PHE A 44 0.51 -10.17 -2.22
C PHE A 44 -0.38 -11.12 -3.04
N PRO A 45 -0.96 -12.18 -2.44
CA PRO A 45 -1.79 -13.13 -3.18
C PRO A 45 -2.98 -12.42 -3.82
N CYS A 46 -3.25 -12.75 -5.09
CA CYS A 46 -4.42 -12.25 -5.79
C CYS A 46 -5.69 -12.92 -5.23
N PHE A 47 -6.27 -12.36 -4.17
CA PHE A 47 -7.48 -12.91 -3.58
C PHE A 47 -8.68 -12.69 -4.51
N PHE A 48 -9.21 -13.77 -5.08
CA PHE A 48 -10.52 -13.77 -5.72
C PHE A 48 -11.62 -13.69 -4.65
N TRP A 49 -12.08 -12.49 -4.33
CA TRP A 49 -13.39 -12.33 -3.71
C TRP A 49 -14.45 -12.41 -4.80
N SER A 50 -15.29 -13.45 -4.74
CA SER A 50 -16.44 -13.60 -5.62
C SER A 50 -17.38 -12.41 -5.48
N GLY A 51 -17.28 -11.43 -6.37
CA GLY A 51 -18.35 -10.46 -6.57
C GLY A 51 -17.98 -9.13 -7.20
N ASN A 52 -16.76 -8.60 -7.06
CA ASN A 52 -16.38 -7.32 -7.70
C ASN A 52 -14.85 -7.12 -7.68
N ILE A 53 -14.17 -7.41 -8.79
CA ILE A 53 -12.74 -7.08 -8.97
C ILE A 53 -12.64 -5.83 -9.85
N ARG A 54 -11.82 -4.85 -9.44
CA ARG A 54 -11.27 -3.85 -10.35
C ARG A 54 -9.92 -4.35 -10.87
N LEU A 55 -9.71 -4.21 -12.17
CA LEU A 55 -8.57 -4.63 -13.00
C LEU A 55 -7.14 -4.31 -12.49
N ALA A 56 -6.95 -3.51 -11.44
CA ALA A 56 -5.63 -3.14 -10.94
C ALA A 56 -4.89 -4.33 -10.29
N ASP A 57 -5.62 -5.24 -9.63
CA ASP A 57 -5.05 -6.46 -9.05
C ASP A 57 -4.83 -7.56 -10.10
N GLN A 58 -5.46 -7.48 -11.29
CA GLN A 58 -5.44 -8.57 -12.28
C GLN A 58 -4.17 -8.64 -13.13
N ALA A 59 -3.40 -7.55 -13.25
CA ALA A 59 -2.36 -7.45 -14.28
C ALA A 59 -1.03 -8.14 -13.96
N ARG A 60 -0.83 -8.68 -12.76
CA ARG A 60 0.46 -9.30 -12.34
C ARG A 60 0.34 -10.73 -11.80
N CYS A 61 -0.84 -11.31 -11.92
CA CYS A 61 -1.19 -12.62 -11.41
C CYS A 61 -0.95 -13.71 -12.46
N VAL A 62 0.09 -14.53 -12.31
CA VAL A 62 0.37 -15.69 -13.19
C VAL A 62 0.09 -17.00 -12.43
N LEU A 63 -0.55 -17.96 -13.09
CA LEU A 63 -0.73 -19.32 -12.55
C LEU A 63 0.62 -20.05 -12.54
N ARG A 64 1.08 -20.50 -11.36
CA ARG A 64 2.29 -21.33 -11.24
C ARG A 64 2.16 -22.62 -12.07
N ARG A 65 3.12 -22.86 -12.97
CA ARG A 65 3.16 -23.99 -13.93
C ARG A 65 3.12 -25.39 -13.28
N GLU A 66 3.48 -25.49 -12.01
CA GLU A 66 3.47 -26.72 -11.17
C GLU A 66 2.05 -27.26 -10.88
N SER A 67 0.99 -26.48 -11.14
CA SER A 67 -0.34 -26.78 -10.59
C SER A 67 -1.17 -27.75 -11.41
N PHE A 68 -0.83 -28.07 -12.68
CA PHE A 68 -1.71 -28.90 -13.51
C PHE A 68 -1.87 -30.34 -13.00
N ILE A 69 -0.82 -30.94 -12.43
CA ILE A 69 -0.87 -32.32 -11.90
C ILE A 69 -1.61 -32.36 -10.55
N SER A 70 -1.32 -31.42 -9.66
CA SER A 70 -1.99 -31.31 -8.35
C SER A 70 -3.46 -30.93 -8.49
N LEU A 71 -3.82 -30.11 -9.48
CA LEU A 71 -5.21 -29.72 -9.75
C LEU A 71 -6.04 -30.91 -10.22
N PHE A 72 -5.48 -31.78 -11.08
CA PHE A 72 -6.17 -33.01 -11.48
C PHE A 72 -6.40 -33.96 -10.30
N ILE A 73 -5.43 -34.10 -9.40
CA ILE A 73 -5.54 -34.97 -8.22
C ILE A 73 -6.59 -34.43 -7.24
N LEU A 74 -6.61 -33.12 -6.98
CA LEU A 74 -7.58 -32.49 -6.08
C LEU A 74 -9.00 -32.48 -6.68
N LEU A 75 -9.14 -32.20 -7.97
CA LEU A 75 -10.42 -32.29 -8.67
C LEU A 75 -10.97 -33.71 -8.68
N LEU A 76 -10.12 -34.74 -8.87
CA LEU A 76 -10.53 -36.13 -8.71
C LEU A 76 -10.92 -36.46 -7.27
N TYR A 77 -10.18 -35.95 -6.28
CA TYR A 77 -10.45 -36.21 -4.86
C TYR A 77 -11.79 -35.62 -4.41
N ASP A 78 -12.09 -34.38 -4.82
CA ASP A 78 -13.35 -33.71 -4.48
C ASP A 78 -14.53 -34.27 -5.28
N TYR A 79 -14.34 -34.64 -6.55
CA TYR A 79 -15.34 -35.35 -7.36
C TYR A 79 -15.71 -36.71 -6.76
N LEU A 80 -14.71 -37.47 -6.26
CA LEU A 80 -14.94 -38.76 -5.62
C LEU A 80 -15.60 -38.65 -4.23
N ARG A 81 -15.53 -37.48 -3.57
CA ARG A 81 -16.10 -37.26 -2.23
C ARG A 81 -17.38 -36.41 -2.20
N GLY A 82 -17.82 -35.88 -3.35
CA GLY A 82 -19.11 -35.15 -3.45
C GLY A 82 -19.15 -33.81 -2.72
N TYR A 83 -18.00 -33.16 -2.50
CA TYR A 83 -17.98 -31.83 -1.89
C TYR A 83 -18.39 -30.75 -2.90
N VAL A 84 -19.29 -29.84 -2.49
CA VAL A 84 -19.56 -28.59 -3.22
C VAL A 84 -18.33 -27.71 -3.09
N MET A 85 -17.74 -27.29 -4.22
CA MET A 85 -16.56 -26.41 -4.27
C MET A 85 -16.83 -25.09 -3.54
N THR A 86 -16.52 -25.08 -2.24
CA THR A 86 -16.56 -23.91 -1.39
C THR A 86 -15.12 -23.63 -0.99
N HIS A 87 -14.58 -22.53 -1.51
CA HIS A 87 -13.27 -21.99 -1.19
C HIS A 87 -12.05 -22.78 -1.69
N LEU A 88 -11.91 -22.88 -3.01
CA LEU A 88 -10.57 -22.87 -3.61
C LEU A 88 -9.96 -21.49 -3.36
N VAL A 89 -9.27 -21.33 -2.22
CA VAL A 89 -8.26 -20.28 -2.07
C VAL A 89 -7.15 -20.66 -3.04
N TRP A 90 -7.24 -20.15 -4.27
CA TRP A 90 -6.14 -20.25 -5.19
C TRP A 90 -4.95 -19.54 -4.53
N ASN A 91 -3.93 -20.29 -4.14
CA ASN A 91 -2.61 -19.74 -3.85
C ASN A 91 -2.02 -19.23 -5.17
N LEU A 92 -2.60 -18.14 -5.69
CA LEU A 92 -2.06 -17.38 -6.79
C LEU A 92 -0.84 -16.65 -6.24
N GLN A 93 0.30 -17.34 -6.29
CA GLN A 93 1.60 -16.73 -6.08
C GLN A 93 2.12 -16.22 -7.42
N CYS A 94 2.80 -15.08 -7.37
CA CYS A 94 3.59 -14.59 -8.49
C CYS A 94 4.58 -15.66 -8.97
N ASP A 95 4.86 -15.66 -10.26
CA ASP A 95 5.89 -16.52 -10.83
C ASP A 95 7.27 -15.96 -10.40
N PRO A 96 8.03 -16.65 -9.53
CA PRO A 96 9.33 -16.16 -9.09
C PRO A 96 10.35 -16.05 -10.23
N GLU A 97 10.07 -16.63 -11.41
CA GLU A 97 10.90 -16.47 -12.61
C GLU A 97 10.67 -15.13 -13.34
N ASP A 98 9.57 -14.43 -13.09
CA ASP A 98 9.30 -13.10 -13.63
C ASP A 98 9.60 -12.01 -12.59
N LYS A 99 10.77 -11.37 -12.74
CA LYS A 99 11.24 -10.26 -11.89
C LYS A 99 10.26 -9.07 -11.76
N ASN A 100 9.26 -8.97 -12.64
CA ASN A 100 8.29 -7.86 -12.64
C ASN A 100 6.88 -8.27 -12.17
N SER A 101 6.69 -9.53 -11.78
CA SER A 101 5.41 -10.00 -11.24
C SER A 101 5.09 -9.40 -9.85
N CYS A 102 6.12 -8.99 -9.11
CA CYS A 102 6.03 -8.38 -7.78
C CYS A 102 6.40 -6.87 -7.81
N ASP A 103 6.79 -6.33 -6.66
CA ASP A 103 7.32 -4.97 -6.56
C ASP A 103 8.67 -4.85 -7.30
N SER A 104 8.82 -3.77 -8.05
CA SER A 104 9.86 -3.62 -9.07
C SER A 104 10.73 -2.39 -8.82
N GLY A 105 11.04 -2.12 -7.54
CA GLY A 105 11.91 -1.02 -7.13
C GLY A 105 11.42 0.33 -7.65
N CYS A 106 12.22 0.95 -8.53
CA CYS A 106 11.89 2.24 -9.12
C CYS A 106 10.84 2.18 -10.24
N ASN A 107 10.45 0.99 -10.70
CA ASN A 107 9.39 0.79 -11.71
C ASN A 107 7.99 0.64 -11.10
N GLY A 108 7.87 0.81 -9.78
CA GLY A 108 6.60 0.75 -9.05
C GLY A 108 6.42 -0.55 -8.25
N GLY A 109 5.42 -0.54 -7.38
CA GLY A 109 5.09 -1.61 -6.45
C GLY A 109 3.77 -1.33 -5.75
N LEU A 110 3.35 -2.23 -4.85
CA LEU A 110 2.10 -2.19 -4.11
C LEU A 110 2.36 -2.28 -2.62
N MET A 111 1.70 -1.43 -1.83
CA MET A 111 1.89 -1.39 -0.38
C MET A 111 1.55 -2.72 0.31
N ASN A 112 0.60 -3.49 -0.23
CA ASN A 112 0.26 -4.82 0.28
C ASN A 112 1.39 -5.84 0.10
N SER A 113 2.08 -5.81 -1.05
CA SER A 113 3.25 -6.66 -1.30
C SER A 113 4.38 -6.27 -0.35
N ALA A 114 4.62 -4.98 -0.17
CA ALA A 114 5.59 -4.45 0.78
C ALA A 114 5.31 -4.83 2.24
N PHE A 115 4.06 -4.84 2.68
CA PHE A 115 3.70 -5.35 4.01
C PHE A 115 3.93 -6.86 4.14
N GLU A 116 3.59 -7.64 3.11
CA GLU A 116 3.85 -9.08 3.07
C GLU A 116 5.35 -9.39 3.10
N TYR A 117 6.17 -8.65 2.34
CA TYR A 117 7.62 -8.71 2.41
C TYR A 117 8.11 -8.41 3.82
N THR A 118 7.64 -7.31 4.41
CA THR A 118 8.08 -6.89 5.75
C THR A 118 7.77 -7.95 6.80
N LEU A 119 6.62 -8.61 6.69
CA LEU A 119 6.22 -9.72 7.54
C LEU A 119 7.17 -10.92 7.37
N LYS A 120 7.52 -11.30 6.13
CA LYS A 120 8.43 -12.42 5.83
C LYS A 120 9.90 -12.14 6.18
N ALA A 121 10.39 -10.95 5.86
CA ALA A 121 11.75 -10.51 6.18
C ALA A 121 11.96 -10.38 7.71
N GLY A 122 10.87 -10.18 8.45
CA GLY A 122 10.86 -10.06 9.90
C GLY A 122 10.99 -8.62 10.40
N GLY A 123 10.84 -7.63 9.52
CA GLY A 123 10.76 -6.20 9.83
C GLY A 123 11.61 -5.30 8.92
N LEU A 124 11.60 -4.00 9.23
CA LEU A 124 12.37 -2.97 8.53
C LEU A 124 13.49 -2.38 9.41
N MET A 125 14.58 -2.00 8.75
CA MET A 125 15.70 -1.23 9.28
C MET A 125 15.35 0.26 9.35
N ARG A 126 16.16 1.04 10.08
CA ARG A 126 16.02 2.49 10.10
C ARG A 126 16.52 3.12 8.81
N GLU A 127 15.97 4.28 8.48
CA GLU A 127 16.47 5.13 7.40
C GLU A 127 17.95 5.52 7.63
N GLU A 128 18.37 5.76 8.87
CA GLU A 128 19.79 6.07 9.18
C GLU A 128 20.75 4.89 8.90
N ASP A 129 20.27 3.66 9.06
CA ASP A 129 21.06 2.44 8.85
C ASP A 129 21.06 1.98 7.39
N TYR A 130 20.03 2.34 6.63
CA TYR A 130 19.88 2.01 5.22
C TYR A 130 19.25 3.20 4.45
N PRO A 131 20.05 4.24 4.15
CA PRO A 131 19.54 5.49 3.60
C PRO A 131 18.97 5.37 2.19
N TYR A 132 17.94 6.17 1.90
CA TYR A 132 17.33 6.33 0.60
C TYR A 132 18.29 6.95 -0.42
N THR A 133 18.47 6.25 -1.53
CA THR A 133 19.36 6.67 -2.63
C THR A 133 18.60 7.08 -3.89
N GLY A 134 17.29 6.82 -3.96
CA GLY A 134 16.46 7.16 -5.12
C GLY A 134 16.81 6.39 -6.39
N THR A 135 17.35 5.18 -6.24
CA THR A 135 17.72 4.26 -7.33
C THR A 135 17.59 2.82 -6.84
N ASP A 136 17.29 1.89 -7.74
CA ASP A 136 17.22 0.45 -7.50
C ASP A 136 18.44 -0.30 -8.09
N ARG A 137 19.46 0.45 -8.53
CA ARG A 137 20.72 -0.12 -9.06
C ARG A 137 21.62 -0.75 -8.00
N GLY A 138 21.31 -0.53 -6.72
CA GLY A 138 22.01 -1.18 -5.62
C GLY A 138 21.64 -2.66 -5.48
N THR A 139 22.27 -3.31 -4.52
CA THR A 139 21.95 -4.68 -4.11
C THR A 139 21.31 -4.64 -2.73
N CYS A 140 20.38 -5.53 -2.42
CA CYS A 140 19.79 -5.64 -1.08
C CYS A 140 20.87 -5.74 0.03
N LYS A 141 20.86 -4.79 0.98
CA LYS A 141 21.76 -4.70 2.14
C LYS A 141 21.03 -5.00 3.46
N PHE A 142 19.94 -5.75 3.39
CA PHE A 142 19.13 -6.05 4.56
C PHE A 142 19.92 -6.82 5.62
N GLU A 143 19.92 -6.30 6.84
CA GLU A 143 20.54 -6.91 8.02
C GLU A 143 19.48 -7.16 9.10
N LYS A 144 19.15 -8.44 9.34
CA LYS A 144 18.11 -8.83 10.30
C LYS A 144 18.37 -8.34 11.73
N SER A 145 19.64 -8.16 12.12
CA SER A 145 20.05 -7.65 13.44
C SER A 145 19.73 -6.16 13.65
N LYS A 146 19.51 -5.39 12.58
CA LYS A 146 19.23 -3.94 12.61
C LYS A 146 17.75 -3.60 12.44
N VAL A 147 16.86 -4.60 12.51
CA VAL A 147 15.42 -4.41 12.44
C VAL A 147 14.90 -3.66 13.66
N VAL A 148 14.08 -2.62 13.43
CA VAL A 148 13.53 -1.77 14.50
C VAL A 148 12.01 -1.71 14.55
N ALA A 149 11.33 -2.07 13.47
CA ALA A 149 9.87 -2.16 13.41
C ALA A 149 9.46 -3.44 12.68
N LYS A 150 8.39 -4.08 13.15
CA LYS A 150 7.89 -5.35 12.62
C LYS A 150 6.40 -5.26 12.37
N VAL A 151 5.94 -5.89 11.29
CA VAL A 151 4.52 -6.05 10.98
C VAL A 151 3.99 -7.26 11.76
N ALA A 152 2.91 -7.05 12.53
CA ALA A 152 2.17 -8.12 13.18
C ALA A 152 1.11 -8.69 12.25
N ASN A 153 0.35 -7.80 11.60
CA ASN A 153 -0.60 -8.13 10.54
C ASN A 153 -0.85 -6.89 9.68
N PHE A 154 -1.48 -7.10 8.53
CA PHE A 154 -1.99 -6.03 7.69
C PHE A 154 -3.29 -6.49 7.04
N SER A 155 -4.12 -5.55 6.62
CA SER A 155 -5.39 -5.86 5.96
C SER A 155 -5.80 -4.75 5.01
N VAL A 156 -6.54 -5.15 3.96
CA VAL A 156 -7.22 -4.21 3.07
C VAL A 156 -8.48 -3.70 3.77
N VAL A 157 -8.67 -2.38 3.76
CA VAL A 157 -9.85 -1.72 4.32
C VAL A 157 -10.95 -1.68 3.26
N SER A 158 -12.20 -1.73 3.70
CA SER A 158 -13.37 -1.54 2.83
C SER A 158 -13.32 -0.21 2.08
N LEU A 159 -14.02 -0.15 0.94
CA LEU A 159 -14.25 1.08 0.17
C LEU A 159 -15.20 2.07 0.88
N ASP A 160 -15.77 1.66 2.01
CA ASP A 160 -16.64 2.48 2.84
C ASP A 160 -15.81 3.54 3.58
N GLU A 161 -16.09 4.82 3.31
CA GLU A 161 -15.33 5.94 3.87
C GLU A 161 -15.44 6.05 5.39
N ASP A 162 -16.54 5.61 5.99
CA ASP A 162 -16.69 5.60 7.45
C ASP A 162 -15.81 4.50 8.07
N GLN A 163 -15.67 3.36 7.39
CA GLN A 163 -14.71 2.34 7.79
C GLN A 163 -13.26 2.79 7.59
N ILE A 164 -12.96 3.55 6.53
CA ILE A 164 -11.64 4.16 6.32
C ILE A 164 -11.33 5.13 7.45
N ALA A 165 -12.25 6.06 7.77
CA ALA A 165 -12.09 6.99 8.88
C ALA A 165 -11.91 6.28 10.22
N ALA A 166 -12.71 5.23 10.48
CA ALA A 166 -12.60 4.44 11.71
C ALA A 166 -11.25 3.72 11.82
N ASN A 167 -10.75 3.13 10.73
CA ASN A 167 -9.43 2.49 10.71
C ASN A 167 -8.31 3.50 10.91
N LEU A 168 -8.42 4.69 10.31
CA LEU A 168 -7.43 5.75 10.46
C LEU A 168 -7.31 6.21 11.93
N VAL A 169 -8.45 6.37 12.62
CA VAL A 169 -8.47 6.73 14.04
C VAL A 169 -7.94 5.60 14.93
N LYS A 170 -8.28 4.35 14.61
CA LYS A 170 -7.94 3.20 15.44
C LYS A 170 -6.49 2.72 15.28
N ASN A 171 -6.02 2.65 14.04
CA ASN A 171 -4.75 2.01 13.67
C ASN A 171 -3.68 3.02 13.24
N GLY A 172 -4.02 4.30 13.15
CA GLY A 172 -3.12 5.34 12.66
C GLY A 172 -3.14 5.46 11.14
N PRO A 173 -2.10 6.08 10.55
CA PRO A 173 -2.01 6.37 9.12
C PRO A 173 -2.24 5.13 8.22
N LEU A 174 -2.99 5.32 7.15
CA LEU A 174 -3.33 4.25 6.20
C LEU A 174 -2.56 4.44 4.89
N ALA A 175 -2.01 3.34 4.36
CA ALA A 175 -1.37 3.32 3.06
C ALA A 175 -2.45 3.32 1.97
N VAL A 176 -2.43 4.30 1.06
CA VAL A 176 -3.44 4.43 0.01
C VAL A 176 -2.82 4.68 -1.37
N ALA A 177 -3.53 4.33 -2.43
CA ALA A 177 -3.15 4.71 -3.79
C ALA A 177 -4.17 5.69 -4.39
N ILE A 178 -3.68 6.59 -5.23
CA ILE A 178 -4.46 7.68 -5.84
C ILE A 178 -4.03 7.89 -7.29
N ASN A 179 -4.90 8.48 -8.10
CA ASN A 179 -4.49 9.12 -9.36
C ASN A 179 -3.90 10.51 -9.09
N ALA A 180 -2.61 10.69 -9.34
CA ALA A 180 -1.86 11.91 -9.00
C ALA A 180 -1.95 13.03 -10.06
N VAL A 181 -2.82 12.92 -11.08
CA VAL A 181 -2.90 13.94 -12.15
C VAL A 181 -3.17 15.36 -11.60
N PHE A 182 -4.01 15.49 -10.57
CA PHE A 182 -4.32 16.76 -9.93
C PHE A 182 -3.36 17.14 -8.79
N MET A 183 -2.43 16.25 -8.43
CA MET A 183 -1.40 16.54 -7.44
C MET A 183 -0.26 17.37 -8.05
N GLN A 184 0.09 17.14 -9.32
CA GLN A 184 1.27 17.81 -9.93
C GLN A 184 1.24 19.33 -9.85
N THR A 185 0.06 19.94 -9.90
CA THR A 185 -0.14 21.40 -9.87
C THR A 185 -0.73 21.91 -8.54
N TYR A 186 -0.80 21.05 -7.52
CA TYR A 186 -1.39 21.41 -6.24
C TYR A 186 -0.52 22.39 -5.46
N VAL A 187 -1.15 23.44 -4.93
CA VAL A 187 -0.51 24.46 -4.07
C VAL A 187 -1.19 24.53 -2.71
N GLY A 188 -2.53 24.45 -2.66
CA GLY A 188 -3.27 24.43 -1.39
C GLY A 188 -4.79 24.47 -1.53
N GLY A 189 -5.48 24.31 -0.40
CA GLY A 189 -6.93 24.24 -0.32
C GLY A 189 -7.46 22.83 -0.61
N VAL A 190 -8.78 22.61 -0.50
CA VAL A 190 -9.33 21.28 -0.76
C VAL A 190 -9.45 21.05 -2.27
N SER A 191 -8.68 20.09 -2.78
CA SER A 191 -8.74 19.67 -4.18
C SER A 191 -9.99 18.83 -4.44
N CYS A 192 -10.88 19.36 -5.28
CA CYS A 192 -12.18 18.75 -5.58
C CYS A 192 -12.47 18.72 -7.09
N PRO A 193 -11.63 18.06 -7.91
CA PRO A 193 -11.80 18.00 -9.35
C PRO A 193 -13.19 17.46 -9.73
N TYR A 194 -13.73 17.95 -10.84
CA TYR A 194 -15.00 17.45 -11.38
C TYR A 194 -14.83 16.09 -12.06
N ILE A 195 -13.70 15.90 -12.74
CA ILE A 195 -13.38 14.70 -13.48
C ILE A 195 -11.99 14.28 -13.02
N CYS A 196 -11.90 13.09 -12.42
CA CYS A 196 -10.63 12.46 -12.12
C CYS A 196 -10.75 10.96 -12.34
N SER A 197 -9.81 10.39 -13.09
CA SER A 197 -9.76 8.96 -13.32
C SER A 197 -9.58 8.22 -12.00
N LYS A 198 -10.21 7.04 -11.87
CA LYS A 198 -9.98 6.13 -10.75
C LYS A 198 -8.86 5.11 -11.04
N ARG A 199 -8.09 5.31 -12.12
CA ARG A 199 -6.89 4.53 -12.42
C ARG A 199 -5.76 5.04 -11.54
N LEU A 200 -5.37 4.24 -10.55
CA LEU A 200 -4.35 4.61 -9.57
C LEU A 200 -2.96 4.55 -10.21
N ASP A 201 -2.10 5.50 -9.87
CA ASP A 201 -0.73 5.61 -10.39
C ASP A 201 0.29 6.09 -9.34
N HIS A 202 -0.14 6.41 -8.12
CA HIS A 202 0.72 6.97 -7.09
C HIS A 202 0.33 6.49 -5.68
N GLY A 203 1.30 6.02 -4.91
CA GLY A 203 1.16 5.65 -3.50
C GLY A 203 1.36 6.85 -2.58
N VAL A 204 0.45 7.04 -1.62
CA VAL A 204 0.48 8.14 -0.65
C VAL A 204 0.01 7.66 0.72
N LEU A 205 0.16 8.49 1.75
CA LEU A 205 -0.25 8.12 3.11
C LEU A 205 -1.43 8.97 3.56
N LEU A 206 -2.54 8.33 3.90
CA LEU A 206 -3.69 8.98 4.51
C LEU A 206 -3.42 9.16 6.01
N VAL A 207 -3.42 10.41 6.48
CA VAL A 207 -3.01 10.74 7.87
C VAL A 207 -4.10 11.45 8.69
N GLY A 208 -5.16 11.90 8.04
CA GLY A 208 -6.24 12.63 8.72
C GLY A 208 -7.42 12.93 7.81
N TYR A 209 -8.43 13.57 8.38
CA TYR A 209 -9.57 14.13 7.66
C TYR A 209 -10.12 15.37 8.35
N GLY A 210 -10.90 16.16 7.61
CA GLY A 210 -11.66 17.28 8.14
C GLY A 210 -13.05 17.35 7.53
N GLU A 211 -13.99 17.94 8.26
CA GLU A 211 -15.40 18.06 7.83
C GLU A 211 -15.65 19.29 6.96
N ALA A 212 -14.84 20.35 7.11
CA ALA A 212 -15.00 21.59 6.37
C ALA A 212 -13.64 22.20 6.01
N GLY A 213 -13.38 22.32 4.71
CA GLY A 213 -12.25 23.08 4.17
C GLY A 213 -12.62 23.71 2.82
N TYR A 214 -12.14 24.94 2.58
CA TYR A 214 -12.48 25.67 1.35
C TYR A 214 -11.94 24.95 0.11
N ALA A 215 -12.84 24.62 -0.82
CA ALA A 215 -12.50 24.00 -2.10
C ALA A 215 -12.60 25.04 -3.23
N PRO A 216 -11.47 25.57 -3.76
CA PRO A 216 -11.48 26.67 -4.73
C PRO A 216 -12.33 26.39 -5.98
N ILE A 217 -12.25 25.16 -6.51
CA ILE A 217 -12.99 24.74 -7.71
C ILE A 217 -14.51 24.64 -7.45
N ARG A 218 -14.93 24.42 -6.20
CA ARG A 218 -16.34 24.28 -5.83
C ARG A 218 -16.94 25.56 -5.23
N LEU A 219 -16.10 26.56 -4.94
CA LEU A 219 -16.47 27.82 -4.29
C LEU A 219 -17.25 27.61 -2.98
N LYS A 220 -16.96 26.53 -2.25
CA LYS A 220 -17.58 26.21 -0.95
C LYS A 220 -16.71 25.29 -0.12
N GLU A 221 -17.06 25.16 1.15
CA GLU A 221 -16.45 24.19 2.04
C GLU A 221 -16.87 22.76 1.71
N LYS A 222 -15.93 21.85 1.86
CA LYS A 222 -16.09 20.42 1.61
C LYS A 222 -15.36 19.60 2.67
N PRO A 223 -15.87 18.40 3.01
CA PRO A 223 -15.11 17.44 3.78
C PRO A 223 -13.93 16.92 2.94
N TYR A 224 -12.83 16.58 3.60
CA TYR A 224 -11.59 16.23 2.92
C TYR A 224 -10.74 15.21 3.68
N TRP A 225 -9.97 14.45 2.92
CA TRP A 225 -8.85 13.65 3.40
C TRP A 225 -7.57 14.49 3.44
N ILE A 226 -6.71 14.24 4.44
CA ILE A 226 -5.37 14.81 4.57
C ILE A 226 -4.37 13.71 4.20
N ILE A 227 -3.59 13.98 3.15
CA ILE A 227 -2.66 13.03 2.56
C ILE A 227 -1.24 13.57 2.72
N LYS A 228 -0.35 12.78 3.30
CA LYS A 228 1.10 13.02 3.29
C LYS A 228 1.68 12.46 1.98
N ASN A 229 2.41 13.31 1.25
CA ASN A 229 3.10 12.94 0.01
C ASN A 229 4.61 12.76 0.24
N SER A 230 5.30 12.20 -0.75
CA SER A 230 6.74 11.92 -0.73
C SER A 230 7.56 12.78 -1.70
N TRP A 231 7.04 13.96 -2.08
CA TRP A 231 7.71 14.88 -3.02
C TRP A 231 8.48 16.03 -2.35
N GLY A 232 8.70 15.91 -1.03
CA GLY A 232 9.38 16.90 -0.21
C GLY A 232 8.45 17.97 0.35
N GLU A 233 8.94 18.70 1.34
CA GLU A 233 8.14 19.65 2.12
C GLU A 233 7.77 20.92 1.33
N ASN A 234 8.57 21.28 0.31
CA ASN A 234 8.31 22.46 -0.52
C ASN A 234 7.14 22.26 -1.51
N TRP A 235 6.57 21.06 -1.59
CA TRP A 235 5.45 20.75 -2.47
C TRP A 235 4.12 20.80 -1.70
N GLY A 236 3.07 21.34 -2.33
CA GLY A 236 1.74 21.43 -1.73
C GLY A 236 1.71 22.24 -0.43
N GLU A 237 0.96 21.73 0.56
CA GLU A 237 0.89 22.35 1.89
C GLU A 237 1.90 21.68 2.83
N ASN A 238 3.17 22.10 2.78
CA ASN A 238 4.26 21.52 3.58
C ASN A 238 4.44 20.00 3.35
N GLY A 239 4.31 19.54 2.10
CA GLY A 239 4.34 18.12 1.73
C GLY A 239 3.00 17.41 1.81
N TYR A 240 1.93 18.11 2.19
CA TYR A 240 0.57 17.55 2.32
C TYR A 240 -0.36 17.98 1.20
N TYR A 241 -1.38 17.15 0.99
CA TYR A 241 -2.42 17.31 0.00
C TYR A 241 -3.79 17.11 0.64
N LYS A 242 -4.74 17.98 0.34
CA LYS A 242 -6.13 17.84 0.77
C LYS A 242 -7.00 17.50 -0.42
N ILE A 243 -7.73 16.39 -0.34
CA ILE A 243 -8.65 15.94 -1.39
C ILE A 243 -10.07 15.78 -0.87
N CYS A 244 -11.05 16.18 -1.66
CA CYS A 244 -12.47 16.04 -1.36
C CYS A 244 -12.84 14.59 -0.99
N ARG A 245 -13.56 14.45 0.13
CA ARG A 245 -14.14 13.20 0.63
C ARG A 245 -15.62 13.06 0.18
N GLY A 246 -16.16 11.85 0.14
CA GLY A 246 -17.57 11.51 -0.10
C GLY A 246 -17.88 10.86 -1.47
N HIS A 247 -16.91 10.74 -2.36
CA HIS A 247 -17.15 10.31 -3.76
C HIS A 247 -16.01 9.48 -4.37
N ASN A 248 -15.02 9.06 -3.59
CA ASN A 248 -13.84 8.35 -4.10
C ASN A 248 -13.18 9.11 -5.26
N ILE A 249 -12.92 10.41 -5.01
CA ILE A 249 -12.30 11.32 -5.97
C ILE A 249 -10.88 10.83 -6.26
N CYS A 250 -10.51 10.77 -7.53
CA CYS A 250 -9.22 10.24 -7.99
C CYS A 250 -8.90 8.80 -7.54
N GLY A 251 -9.92 8.03 -7.14
CA GLY A 251 -9.74 6.66 -6.72
C GLY A 251 -9.13 6.49 -5.33
N VAL A 252 -9.00 7.55 -4.52
CA VAL A 252 -8.31 7.54 -3.22
C VAL A 252 -8.83 6.47 -2.24
N ASP A 253 -10.11 6.12 -2.29
CA ASP A 253 -10.71 5.10 -1.41
C ASP A 253 -10.61 3.68 -2.01
N SER A 254 -10.04 3.53 -3.21
CA SER A 254 -10.10 2.28 -3.99
C SER A 254 -9.06 1.24 -3.59
N MET A 255 -7.97 1.66 -2.95
CA MET A 255 -6.92 0.79 -2.45
C MET A 255 -6.40 1.41 -1.17
N VAL A 256 -6.91 0.89 -0.05
CA VAL A 256 -6.59 1.37 1.31
C VAL A 256 -6.15 0.17 2.14
N SER A 257 -4.99 0.30 2.75
CA SER A 257 -4.38 -0.76 3.54
C SER A 257 -4.00 -0.23 4.91
N THR A 258 -4.33 -1.01 5.93
CA THR A 258 -3.94 -0.77 7.32
C THR A 258 -2.92 -1.81 7.75
N VAL A 259 -2.01 -1.41 8.63
CA VAL A 259 -0.98 -2.29 9.19
C VAL A 259 -0.99 -2.18 10.71
N ALA A 260 -0.74 -3.28 11.40
CA ALA A 260 -0.47 -3.30 12.82
C ALA A 260 1.00 -3.65 13.05
N ALA A 261 1.66 -2.89 13.93
CA ALA A 261 3.02 -3.20 14.35
C ALA A 261 3.02 -4.18 15.54
N VAL A 262 4.09 -4.97 15.66
CA VAL A 262 4.29 -5.82 16.84
C VAL A 262 4.57 -4.95 18.06
N SER A 263 3.71 -5.03 19.08
CA SER A 263 3.97 -4.39 20.37
C SER A 263 5.16 -5.09 21.04
N SER A 264 6.18 -4.32 21.42
CA SER A 264 7.16 -4.82 22.40
C SER A 264 6.47 -4.79 23.77
N SER A 265 6.06 -5.95 24.29
CA SER A 265 5.62 -6.00 25.69
C SER A 265 6.78 -5.55 26.56
N LYS A 266 6.55 -4.52 27.38
CA LYS A 266 7.43 -4.21 28.51
C LYS A 266 7.38 -5.34 29.52
#